data_AF-G3HMF5-F1
#
_entry.id   AF-G3HMF5-F1
#
_cell.length_a   1.000
_cell.length_b   1.000
_cell.length_c   1.000
_cell.angle_alpha   90.00
_cell.angle_beta   90.00
_cell.angle_gamma   90.00
#
_symmetry.space_group_name_H-M   'P 1'
#
loop_
_entity.id
_entity.type
_entity.pdbx_description
1 polymer ?
#
loop_
_entity_poly.entity_id
_entity_poly.type
_entity_poly.pdbx_seq_one_letter_code
_entity_poly.pdbx_strand_id
1 'polypeptide(L)'
;MEPEMVCIDSCGRANGMGVIGQDGLLFKVTLGLIRKLLAPDCEIVQELGKLYPLEIVFGMNGRIWVKAKTIQQTLILANVLEACEHMTTDQRKQIFARLAES
;
A
#
# COMPACT_ATOMS: atom_id res chain seq x y z
N MET A 1 17.49 -26.06 -4.40
CA MET A 1 16.24 -25.97 -5.17
C MET A 1 15.93 -24.49 -5.34
N GLU A 2 15.77 -24.01 -6.56
CA GLU A 2 15.41 -22.61 -6.83
C GLU A 2 13.89 -22.42 -6.66
N PRO A 3 13.43 -21.27 -6.12
CA PRO A 3 12.00 -21.04 -5.90
C PRO A 3 11.28 -20.72 -7.21
N GLU A 4 10.13 -21.34 -7.41
CA GLU A 4 9.20 -21.04 -8.51
C GLU A 4 7.97 -20.29 -7.98
N MET A 5 7.41 -19.38 -8.78
CA MET A 5 6.21 -18.62 -8.43
C MET A 5 5.16 -18.72 -9.54
N VAL A 6 3.89 -18.69 -9.15
CA VAL A 6 2.74 -18.71 -10.06
C VAL A 6 1.74 -17.61 -9.70
N CYS A 7 0.92 -17.19 -10.66
CA CYS A 7 -0.13 -16.18 -10.48
C CYS A 7 -1.54 -16.80 -10.48
N ILE A 8 -1.69 -17.99 -9.90
CA ILE A 8 -2.95 -18.72 -9.76
C ILE A 8 -3.01 -19.39 -8.39
N ASP A 9 -4.21 -19.55 -7.85
CA ASP A 9 -4.46 -20.32 -6.64
C ASP A 9 -4.49 -21.82 -6.92
N SER A 10 -4.65 -22.63 -5.86
CA SER A 10 -4.79 -24.08 -5.97
C SER A 10 -6.08 -24.54 -6.67
N CYS A 11 -7.06 -23.65 -6.82
CA CYS A 11 -8.29 -23.90 -7.58
C CYS A 11 -8.15 -23.56 -9.07
N GLY A 12 -6.96 -23.10 -9.52
CA GLY A 12 -6.70 -22.69 -10.90
C GLY A 12 -7.23 -21.31 -11.28
N ARG A 13 -7.56 -20.45 -10.29
CA ARG A 13 -8.07 -19.09 -10.48
C ARG A 13 -7.03 -18.05 -10.07
N ALA A 14 -7.00 -16.90 -10.75
CA ALA A 14 -6.03 -15.85 -10.47
C ALA A 14 -6.27 -15.13 -9.12
N ASN A 15 -7.52 -14.99 -8.65
CA ASN A 15 -7.89 -14.34 -7.37
C ASN A 15 -7.13 -13.04 -7.04
N GLY A 16 -7.00 -12.14 -8.02
CA GLY A 16 -6.30 -10.86 -7.85
C GLY A 16 -4.78 -10.91 -8.08
N MET A 17 -4.21 -12.07 -8.39
CA MET A 17 -2.84 -12.21 -8.87
C MET A 17 -2.76 -11.98 -10.38
N GLY A 18 -1.59 -11.59 -10.88
CA GLY A 18 -1.34 -11.36 -12.29
C GLY A 18 -0.38 -10.20 -12.53
N VAL A 19 -0.43 -9.65 -13.74
CA VAL A 19 0.35 -8.46 -14.09
C VAL A 19 -0.25 -7.26 -13.35
N ILE A 20 0.59 -6.54 -12.61
CA ILE A 20 0.21 -5.31 -11.92
C ILE A 20 -0.10 -4.21 -12.95
N GLY A 21 -1.11 -3.38 -12.67
CA GLY A 21 -1.60 -2.35 -13.59
C GLY A 21 -0.54 -1.34 -14.06
N GLN A 22 -0.86 -0.66 -15.16
CA GLN A 22 -0.04 0.44 -15.71
C GLN A 22 -0.19 1.71 -14.87
N ASP A 23 0.79 2.62 -14.97
CA ASP A 23 0.76 3.97 -14.38
C ASP A 23 0.63 4.02 -12.84
N GLY A 24 1.34 3.14 -12.14
CA GLY A 24 1.51 3.20 -10.68
C GLY A 24 2.96 3.37 -10.26
N LEU A 25 3.16 3.67 -8.98
CA LEU A 25 4.46 3.87 -8.37
C LEU A 25 4.84 2.64 -7.54
N LEU A 26 5.96 2.01 -7.88
CA LEU A 26 6.56 0.92 -7.11
C LEU A 26 7.72 1.46 -6.27
N PHE A 27 7.69 1.26 -4.96
CA PHE A 27 8.75 1.67 -4.05
C PHE A 27 9.06 0.60 -2.99
N LYS A 28 10.23 0.73 -2.35
CA LYS A 28 10.71 -0.20 -1.34
C LYS A 28 10.48 0.35 0.06
N VAL A 29 10.10 -0.52 0.98
CA VAL A 29 9.94 -0.23 2.40
C VAL A 29 10.60 -1.32 3.25
N THR A 30 10.63 -1.13 4.57
CA THR A 30 11.07 -2.18 5.49
C THR A 30 10.07 -3.32 5.55
N LEU A 31 10.55 -4.54 5.84
CA LEU A 31 9.67 -5.69 6.02
C LEU A 31 8.78 -5.55 7.27
N GLY A 32 9.27 -4.82 8.29
CA GLY A 32 8.51 -4.51 9.50
C GLY A 32 7.29 -3.65 9.20
N LEU A 33 7.45 -2.62 8.36
CA LEU A 33 6.34 -1.78 7.92
C LEU A 33 5.28 -2.59 7.16
N ILE A 34 5.66 -3.48 6.25
CA ILE A 34 4.67 -4.32 5.53
C ILE A 34 3.87 -5.20 6.47
N ARG A 35 4.54 -5.86 7.42
CA ARG A 35 3.85 -6.68 8.43
C ARG A 35 2.88 -5.85 9.28
N LYS A 36 3.27 -4.63 9.64
CA LYS A 36 2.41 -3.67 10.35
C LYS A 36 1.21 -3.23 9.50
N LEU A 37 1.41 -2.97 8.21
CA LEU A 37 0.35 -2.55 7.27
C LEU A 37 -0.66 -3.66 6.97
N LEU A 38 -0.21 -4.91 6.91
CA LEU A 38 -1.04 -6.09 6.66
C LEU A 38 -1.64 -6.70 7.94
N ALA A 39 -1.35 -6.12 9.12
CA ALA A 39 -1.94 -6.57 10.36
C ALA A 39 -3.47 -6.29 10.35
N PRO A 40 -4.31 -7.21 10.85
CA PRO A 40 -5.77 -7.09 10.77
C PRO A 40 -6.33 -5.89 11.56
N ASP A 41 -5.60 -5.43 12.57
CA ASP A 41 -5.89 -4.27 13.41
C ASP A 41 -5.30 -2.95 12.86
N CYS A 42 -4.67 -2.99 11.67
CA CYS A 42 -4.05 -1.81 11.09
C CYS A 42 -5.08 -0.87 10.47
N GLU A 43 -5.27 0.29 11.10
CA GLU A 43 -6.20 1.32 10.63
C GLU A 43 -5.67 2.12 9.43
N ILE A 44 -4.36 2.07 9.13
CA ILE A 44 -3.69 2.92 8.13
C ILE A 44 -4.32 2.77 6.74
N VAL A 45 -4.50 1.53 6.29
CA VAL A 45 -5.02 1.25 4.95
C VAL A 45 -6.50 1.68 4.86
N GLN A 46 -7.25 1.53 5.94
CA GLN A 46 -8.65 1.96 6.01
C GLN A 46 -8.79 3.48 6.00
N GLU A 47 -7.90 4.20 6.69
CA GLU A 47 -7.85 5.67 6.68
C GLU A 47 -7.47 6.20 5.29
N LEU A 48 -6.47 5.61 4.65
CA LEU A 48 -6.06 5.97 3.28
C LEU A 48 -7.20 5.77 2.27
N GLY A 49 -7.94 4.66 2.39
CA GLY A 49 -9.08 4.37 1.51
C GLY A 49 -10.24 5.36 1.63
N LYS A 50 -10.31 6.17 2.70
CA LYS A 50 -11.31 7.22 2.87
C LYS A 50 -10.92 8.53 2.18
N LEU A 51 -9.63 8.75 1.92
CA LEU A 51 -9.14 10.00 1.33
C LEU A 51 -9.36 10.06 -0.17
N TYR A 52 -8.84 9.07 -0.90
CA TYR A 52 -8.85 9.05 -2.35
C TYR A 52 -9.20 7.64 -2.85
N PRO A 53 -9.91 7.52 -3.99
CA PRO A 53 -9.95 6.27 -4.73
C PRO A 53 -8.52 5.87 -5.13
N LEU A 54 -8.09 4.68 -4.71
CA LEU A 54 -6.73 4.21 -4.88
C LEU A 54 -6.67 2.70 -5.09
N GLU A 55 -5.59 2.25 -5.69
CA GLU A 55 -5.21 0.84 -5.81
C GLU A 55 -3.85 0.67 -5.13
N ILE A 56 -3.72 -0.35 -4.27
CA ILE A 56 -2.48 -0.64 -3.55
C ILE A 56 -2.23 -2.14 -3.58
N VAL A 57 -0.98 -2.53 -3.84
CA VAL A 57 -0.50 -3.91 -3.74
C VAL A 57 0.66 -3.95 -2.77
N PHE A 58 0.53 -4.78 -1.73
CA PHE A 58 1.58 -5.02 -0.75
C PHE A 58 2.29 -6.35 -1.06
N GLY A 59 3.58 -6.27 -1.39
CA GLY A 59 4.43 -7.45 -1.56
C GLY A 59 5.19 -7.77 -0.29
N MET A 60 5.07 -8.99 0.24
CA MET A 60 5.79 -9.46 1.44
C MET A 60 7.33 -9.36 1.33
N ASN A 61 7.86 -9.07 0.14
CA ASN A 61 9.26 -8.80 -0.16
C ASN A 61 9.72 -7.36 0.10
N GLY A 62 8.90 -6.51 0.73
CA GLY A 62 9.28 -5.12 1.00
C GLY A 62 8.96 -4.16 -0.15
N ARG A 63 8.13 -4.57 -1.12
CA ARG A 63 7.73 -3.71 -2.25
C ARG A 63 6.26 -3.35 -2.15
N ILE A 64 5.95 -2.07 -2.32
CA ILE A 64 4.58 -1.58 -2.39
C ILE A 64 4.38 -0.93 -3.75
N TRP A 65 3.30 -1.29 -4.43
CA TRP A 65 2.83 -0.60 -5.61
C TRP A 65 1.57 0.19 -5.27
N VAL A 66 1.50 1.44 -5.68
CA VAL A 66 0.35 2.33 -5.43
C VAL A 66 -0.05 3.07 -6.68
N LYS A 67 -1.35 3.31 -6.83
CA LYS A 67 -1.91 4.12 -7.92
C LYS A 67 -3.10 4.91 -7.40
N ALA A 68 -3.11 6.21 -7.68
CA ALA A 68 -4.26 7.09 -7.47
C ALA A 68 -4.64 7.79 -8.77
N LYS A 69 -5.68 8.62 -8.72
CA LYS A 69 -6.18 9.36 -9.90
C LYS A 69 -5.15 10.33 -10.48
N THR A 70 -4.35 10.97 -9.63
CA THR A 70 -3.31 11.91 -10.05
C THR A 70 -1.93 11.50 -9.57
N ILE A 71 -0.89 11.95 -10.29
CA ILE A 71 0.51 11.73 -9.89
C ILE A 71 0.76 12.34 -8.50
N GLN A 72 0.21 13.54 -8.24
CA GLN A 72 0.36 14.20 -6.93
C GLN A 72 -0.22 13.35 -5.80
N GLN A 73 -1.43 12.81 -5.96
CA GLN A 73 -2.03 11.91 -4.97
C GLN A 73 -1.20 10.64 -4.78
N THR A 74 -0.70 10.07 -5.88
CA THR A 74 0.14 8.86 -5.85
C THR A 74 1.44 9.10 -5.06
N LEU A 75 2.08 10.27 -5.25
CA LEU A 75 3.27 10.67 -4.51
C LEU A 75 2.98 10.92 -3.02
N ILE A 76 1.88 11.59 -2.71
CA ILE A 76 1.44 11.79 -1.32
C ILE A 76 1.25 10.45 -0.62
N LEU A 77 0.55 9.51 -1.25
CA LEU A 77 0.30 8.17 -0.69
C LEU A 77 1.60 7.42 -0.42
N ALA A 78 2.54 7.42 -1.36
CA ALA A 78 3.82 6.74 -1.19
C ALA A 78 4.62 7.31 -0.01
N ASN A 79 4.73 8.63 0.07
CA ASN A 79 5.45 9.31 1.15
C ASN A 79 4.80 9.07 2.52
N VAL A 80 3.46 9.09 2.59
CA VAL A 80 2.73 8.83 3.84
C VAL A 80 2.92 7.37 4.28
N LEU A 81 2.86 6.43 3.36
CA LEU A 81 3.09 5.01 3.65
C LEU A 81 4.48 4.75 4.20
N GLU A 82 5.51 5.36 3.62
CA GLU A 82 6.88 5.26 4.11
C GLU A 82 7.04 5.89 5.51
N ALA A 83 6.44 7.06 5.74
CA ALA A 83 6.51 7.75 7.03
C ALA A 83 5.76 7.00 8.16
N CYS A 84 4.73 6.22 7.83
CA CYS A 84 3.89 5.50 8.80
C CYS A 84 4.66 4.50 9.68
N GLU A 85 5.89 4.13 9.33
CA GLU A 85 6.76 3.31 10.16
C GLU A 85 7.04 3.97 11.52
N HIS A 86 7.34 5.26 11.51
CA HIS A 86 7.82 6.01 12.68
C HIS A 86 6.80 6.99 13.26
N MET A 87 5.61 7.10 12.65
CA MET A 87 4.56 8.01 13.12
C MET A 87 3.75 7.42 14.27
N THR A 88 3.46 8.26 15.26
CA THR A 88 2.46 7.95 16.30
C THR A 88 1.05 8.06 15.74
N THR A 89 0.09 7.46 16.45
CA THR A 89 -1.34 7.50 16.07
C THR A 89 -1.87 8.93 15.95
N ASP A 90 -1.47 9.83 16.86
CA ASP A 90 -1.94 11.22 16.84
C ASP A 90 -1.38 12.00 15.66
N GLN A 91 -0.08 11.85 15.37
CA GLN A 91 0.55 12.47 14.20
C GLN A 91 -0.10 11.99 12.91
N ARG A 92 -0.42 10.69 12.83
CA ARG A 92 -1.09 10.10 11.68
C ARG A 92 -2.48 10.71 11.45
N LYS A 93 -3.30 10.79 12.50
CA LYS A 93 -4.63 11.43 12.43
C LYS A 93 -4.54 12.87 11.97
N GLN A 94 -3.55 13.62 12.46
CA GLN A 94 -3.33 15.00 12.05
C GLN A 94 -2.93 15.11 10.57
N ILE A 95 -2.04 14.25 10.08
CA ILE A 95 -1.68 14.23 8.65
C ILE A 95 -2.90 13.88 7.80
N PHE A 96 -3.66 12.85 8.17
CA PHE A 96 -4.83 12.47 7.40
C PHE A 96 -5.92 13.53 7.37
N ALA A 97 -6.14 14.25 8.48
CA ALA A 97 -7.05 15.39 8.49
C ALA A 97 -6.62 16.47 7.50
N ARG A 98 -5.32 16.81 7.45
CA ARG A 98 -4.78 17.80 6.50
C ARG A 98 -4.89 17.37 5.04
N LEU A 99 -4.70 16.08 4.79
CA LEU A 99 -4.86 15.51 3.44
C LEU A 99 -6.32 15.46 3.00
N ALA A 100 -7.26 15.31 3.93
CA ALA A 100 -8.70 15.34 3.63
C ALA A 100 -9.20 16.75 3.26
N GLU A 101 -8.51 17.79 3.70
CA GLU A 101 -8.81 19.19 3.37
C GLU A 101 -8.26 19.63 1.99
N SER A 102 -7.46 18.78 1.34
CA SER A 102 -6.77 19.05 0.06
C SER A 102 -7.41 18.31 -1.13
#